data_AF-A0A258DD92-F1
#
_entry.id   AF-A0A258DD92-F1
#
_cell.length_a   1.000
_cell.length_b   1.000
_cell.length_c   1.000
_cell.angle_alpha   90.00
_cell.angle_beta   90.00
_cell.angle_gamma   90.00
#
_symmetry.space_group_name_H-M   'P 1'
#
loop_
_entity.id
_entity.type
_entity.pdbx_description
1 polymer ?
#
loop_
_entity_poly.entity_id
_entity_poly.type
_entity_poly.pdbx_seq_one_letter_code
_entity_poly.pdbx_strand_id
1 'polypeptide(L)'
;MIARKHLRRRLSQYGALWLGGFVGTLLVMAVMVFGVRTPLAAAADLVLPIALALLGLAVIAGVGITVVKDVGLSTKSLITALALLLVLPLLWAPVLAVVVTAAIAGASVEYSTVYAEFRIAVSNLIYPLVAMLGEDPLISFVWQAFQVVASIVGAIASTLQVWRFVKPLLYGPDEAEAA
;
A
#
# COMPACT_ATOMS: atom_id res chain seq x y z
N MET A 1 -17.16 11.73 -19.29
CA MET A 1 -17.20 12.34 -17.93
C MET A 1 -17.35 11.32 -16.78
N ILE A 2 -18.19 10.29 -16.92
CA ILE A 2 -18.47 9.28 -15.85
C ILE A 2 -17.22 8.49 -15.42
N ALA A 3 -16.37 8.09 -16.37
CA ALA A 3 -15.14 7.33 -16.09
C ALA A 3 -14.13 8.10 -15.23
N ARG A 4 -13.96 9.42 -15.45
CA ARG A 4 -13.02 10.26 -14.68
C ARG A 4 -13.44 10.39 -13.21
N LYS A 5 -14.75 10.52 -12.94
CA LYS A 5 -15.30 10.56 -11.57
C LYS A 5 -15.10 9.22 -10.85
N HIS A 6 -15.32 8.09 -11.55
CA HIS A 6 -15.07 6.76 -11.00
C HIS A 6 -13.59 6.50 -10.71
N LEU A 7 -12.70 6.89 -11.64
CA LEU A 7 -11.26 6.74 -11.48
C LEU A 7 -10.74 7.55 -10.28
N ARG A 8 -11.15 8.82 -10.15
CA ARG A 8 -10.77 9.68 -9.02
C ARG A 8 -11.25 9.11 -7.69
N ARG A 9 -12.46 8.56 -7.64
CA ARG A 9 -13.00 7.90 -6.44
C ARG A 9 -12.19 6.65 -6.07
N ARG A 10 -11.82 5.83 -7.06
CA ARG A 10 -10.99 4.63 -6.83
C ARG A 10 -9.58 5.01 -6.36
N LEU A 11 -8.92 5.97 -7.01
CA LEU A 11 -7.61 6.47 -6.56
C LEU A 11 -7.65 6.98 -5.11
N SER A 12 -8.72 7.67 -4.70
CA SER A 12 -8.91 8.08 -3.31
C SER A 12 -9.06 6.90 -2.35
N GLN A 13 -9.78 5.84 -2.75
CA GLN A 13 -9.94 4.64 -1.94
C GLN A 13 -8.61 3.90 -1.80
N TYR A 14 -7.82 3.82 -2.88
CA TYR A 14 -6.46 3.29 -2.82
C TYR A 14 -5.58 4.09 -1.87
N GLY A 15 -5.62 5.42 -1.95
CA GLY A 15 -4.88 6.29 -1.03
C GLY A 15 -5.30 6.10 0.43
N ALA A 16 -6.60 5.96 0.69
CA ALA A 16 -7.11 5.68 2.02
C ALA A 16 -6.68 4.30 2.54
N LEU A 17 -6.73 3.26 1.71
CA LEU A 17 -6.27 1.91 2.07
C LEU A 17 -4.76 1.89 2.32
N TRP A 18 -3.98 2.61 1.51
CA TRP A 18 -2.53 2.73 1.68
C TRP A 18 -2.22 3.41 3.01
N LEU A 19 -2.81 4.58 3.27
CA LEU A 19 -2.60 5.32 4.52
C LEU A 19 -3.08 4.51 5.73
N GLY A 20 -4.26 3.89 5.65
CA GLY A 20 -4.81 3.08 6.73
C GLY A 20 -3.97 1.84 7.02
N GLY A 21 -3.49 1.15 5.98
CA GLY A 21 -2.58 0.01 6.10
C GLY A 21 -1.24 0.41 6.72
N PHE A 22 -0.65 1.53 6.28
CA PHE A 22 0.58 2.08 6.84
C PHE A 22 0.42 2.48 8.30
N VAL A 23 -0.52 3.39 8.60
CA VAL A 23 -0.71 3.92 9.96
C VAL A 23 -1.16 2.83 10.93
N GLY A 24 -2.11 1.98 10.53
CA GLY A 24 -2.58 0.87 11.35
C GLY A 24 -1.46 -0.09 11.72
N THR A 25 -0.65 -0.49 10.73
CA THR A 25 0.51 -1.37 10.96
C THR A 25 1.56 -0.67 11.82
N LEU A 26 1.83 0.61 11.57
CA LEU A 26 2.81 1.39 12.32
C LEU A 26 2.44 1.49 13.81
N LEU A 27 1.17 1.75 14.12
CA LEU A 27 0.68 1.84 15.49
C LEU A 27 0.79 0.49 16.22
N VAL A 28 0.36 -0.61 15.58
CA VAL A 28 0.47 -1.95 16.16
C VAL A 28 1.93 -2.33 16.39
N MET A 29 2.80 -2.09 15.40
CA MET A 29 4.23 -2.32 15.52
C MET A 29 4.86 -1.49 16.64
N ALA A 30 4.51 -0.21 16.75
CA ALA A 30 5.01 0.66 17.81
C ALA A 30 4.60 0.15 19.20
N VAL A 31 3.35 -0.28 19.37
CA VAL A 31 2.88 -0.87 20.64
C VAL A 31 3.63 -2.16 20.95
N MET A 32 3.78 -3.07 19.99
CA MET A 32 4.47 -4.35 20.20
C MET A 32 5.96 -4.15 20.53
N VAL A 33 6.67 -3.33 19.76
CA VAL A 33 8.12 -3.18 19.86
C VAL A 33 8.54 -2.24 20.99
N PHE A 34 7.86 -1.11 21.17
CA PHE A 34 8.27 -0.12 22.18
C PHE A 34 7.44 -0.21 23.47
N GLY A 35 6.16 -0.56 23.36
CA GLY A 35 5.28 -0.73 24.52
C GLY A 35 5.47 -2.07 25.21
N VAL A 36 5.27 -3.17 24.49
CA VAL A 36 5.35 -4.55 24.99
C VAL A 36 6.78 -5.10 24.96
N ARG A 37 7.70 -4.47 24.21
CA ARG A 37 9.10 -4.89 24.04
C ARG A 37 9.27 -6.25 23.38
N THR A 38 8.34 -6.62 22.51
CA THR A 38 8.48 -7.80 21.65
C THR A 38 9.66 -7.60 20.68
N PRO A 39 10.51 -8.63 20.45
CA PRO A 39 11.56 -8.55 19.44
C PRO A 39 10.99 -8.16 18.07
N LEU A 40 11.65 -7.24 17.37
CA LEU A 40 11.17 -6.68 16.10
C LEU A 40 10.78 -7.77 15.09
N ALA A 41 11.64 -8.77 14.89
CA ALA A 41 11.39 -9.86 13.94
C ALA A 41 10.12 -10.64 14.30
N ALA A 42 9.93 -10.99 15.57
CA ALA A 42 8.74 -11.71 16.03
C ALA A 42 7.47 -10.86 15.90
N ALA A 43 7.55 -9.55 16.19
CA ALA A 43 6.43 -8.64 15.98
C ALA A 43 6.07 -8.52 14.49
N ALA A 44 7.08 -8.39 13.61
CA ALA A 44 6.88 -8.33 12.17
C ALA A 44 6.27 -9.63 11.61
N ASP A 45 6.77 -10.79 12.03
CA ASP A 45 6.28 -12.10 11.60
C ASP A 45 4.83 -12.37 12.06
N LEU A 46 4.37 -11.73 13.12
CA LEU A 46 2.99 -11.78 13.56
C LEU A 46 2.10 -10.77 12.81
N VAL A 47 2.55 -9.52 12.69
CA VAL A 47 1.71 -8.40 12.21
C VAL A 47 1.60 -8.38 10.68
N LEU A 48 2.68 -8.65 9.96
CA LEU A 48 2.70 -8.56 8.49
C LEU A 48 1.69 -9.51 7.81
N PRO A 49 1.60 -10.81 8.17
CA PRO A 49 0.64 -11.69 7.52
C PRO A 49 -0.79 -11.22 7.69
N ILE A 50 -1.14 -10.74 8.89
CA ILE A 50 -2.48 -10.23 9.20
C ILE A 50 -2.76 -8.96 8.38
N ALA A 51 -1.83 -8.00 8.39
CA ALA A 51 -1.99 -6.74 7.66
C ALA A 51 -2.11 -6.98 6.15
N LEU A 52 -1.25 -7.83 5.58
CA LEU A 52 -1.28 -8.19 4.16
C LEU A 52 -2.56 -8.94 3.79
N ALA A 53 -3.03 -9.88 4.62
CA ALA A 53 -4.27 -10.61 4.38
C ALA A 53 -5.49 -9.67 4.39
N LEU A 54 -5.59 -8.77 5.38
CA LEU A 54 -6.68 -7.80 5.45
C LEU A 54 -6.68 -6.84 4.26
N LEU A 55 -5.50 -6.36 3.87
CA LEU A 55 -5.34 -5.48 2.70
C LEU A 55 -5.70 -6.21 1.40
N GLY A 56 -5.25 -7.46 1.25
CA GLY A 56 -5.59 -8.31 0.11
C GLY A 56 -7.09 -8.56 0.01
N LEU A 57 -7.76 -8.88 1.12
CA LEU A 57 -9.21 -9.02 1.19
C LEU A 57 -9.93 -7.71 0.81
N ALA A 58 -9.44 -6.56 1.27
CA ALA A 58 -10.02 -5.26 0.91
C ALA A 58 -9.92 -4.98 -0.59
N VAL A 59 -8.80 -5.35 -1.24
CA VAL A 59 -8.64 -5.24 -2.70
C VAL A 59 -9.59 -6.18 -3.43
N ILE A 60 -9.63 -7.45 -3.04
CA ILE A 60 -10.53 -8.46 -3.65
C ILE A 60 -11.98 -8.01 -3.54
N ALA A 61 -12.42 -7.55 -2.37
CA ALA A 61 -13.76 -7.01 -2.17
C ALA A 61 -14.01 -5.77 -3.05
N GLY A 62 -13.05 -4.83 -3.10
CA GLY A 62 -13.17 -3.62 -3.93
C GLY A 62 -13.31 -3.91 -5.43
N VAL A 63 -12.55 -4.89 -5.94
CA VAL A 63 -12.64 -5.36 -7.34
C VAL A 63 -13.94 -6.13 -7.55
N GLY A 64 -14.29 -7.08 -6.66
CA GLY A 64 -15.51 -7.87 -6.75
C GLY A 64 -16.78 -7.01 -6.79
N ILE A 65 -16.88 -5.98 -5.94
CA ILE A 65 -17.96 -5.00 -5.98
C ILE A 65 -18.01 -4.25 -7.32
N THR A 66 -16.86 -4.01 -7.95
CA THR A 66 -16.81 -3.35 -9.28
C THR A 66 -17.36 -4.26 -10.38
N VAL A 67 -17.10 -5.57 -10.29
CA VAL A 67 -17.57 -6.55 -11.28
C VAL A 67 -19.09 -6.68 -11.27
N VAL A 68 -19.71 -6.68 -10.08
CA VAL A 68 -21.17 -6.85 -9.92
C VAL A 68 -21.97 -5.58 -10.27
N LYS A 69 -21.34 -4.41 -10.28
CA LYS A 69 -22.03 -3.16 -10.64
C LYS A 69 -22.35 -3.07 -12.14
N ASP A 70 -23.48 -2.46 -12.45
CA ASP A 70 -23.92 -2.11 -13.82
C ASP A 70 -23.13 -0.92 -14.37
N VAL A 71 -21.85 -1.16 -14.65
CA VAL A 71 -20.95 -0.20 -15.28
C VAL A 71 -20.44 -0.79 -16.58
N GLY A 72 -20.21 0.05 -17.59
CA GLY A 72 -19.71 -0.39 -18.89
C GLY A 72 -18.41 -1.19 -18.78
N LEU A 73 -18.22 -2.18 -19.67
CA LEU A 73 -17.07 -3.09 -19.68
C LEU A 73 -15.72 -2.35 -19.68
N SER A 74 -15.63 -1.23 -20.41
CA SER A 74 -14.45 -0.38 -20.46
C SER A 74 -14.09 0.24 -19.10
N THR A 75 -15.07 0.52 -18.25
CA THR A 75 -14.82 1.05 -16.91
C THR A 75 -14.39 -0.06 -15.96
N LYS A 76 -14.96 -1.26 -16.11
CA LYS A 76 -14.54 -2.45 -15.35
C LYS A 76 -13.08 -2.80 -15.66
N SER A 77 -12.71 -2.88 -16.94
CA SER A 77 -11.33 -3.17 -17.35
C SER A 77 -10.34 -2.12 -16.85
N LEU A 78 -10.69 -0.83 -16.94
CA LEU A 78 -9.83 0.25 -16.44
C LEU A 78 -9.62 0.18 -14.92
N ILE A 79 -10.68 -0.11 -14.14
CA ILE A 79 -10.57 -0.22 -12.68
C ILE A 79 -9.76 -1.47 -12.30
N THR A 80 -9.95 -2.59 -12.98
CA THR A 80 -9.16 -3.81 -12.76
C THR A 80 -7.69 -3.58 -13.12
N ALA A 81 -7.40 -2.94 -14.26
CA ALA A 81 -6.04 -2.60 -14.65
C ALA A 81 -5.38 -1.66 -13.61
N LEU A 82 -6.12 -0.65 -13.12
CA LEU A 82 -5.63 0.20 -12.05
C LEU A 82 -5.38 -0.58 -10.75
N ALA A 83 -6.25 -1.53 -10.42
CA ALA A 83 -6.08 -2.39 -9.24
C ALA A 83 -4.81 -3.22 -9.34
N LEU A 84 -4.58 -3.87 -10.48
CA LEU A 84 -3.37 -4.65 -10.74
C LEU A 84 -2.10 -3.78 -10.70
N LEU A 85 -2.18 -2.55 -11.22
CA LEU A 85 -1.06 -1.62 -11.19
C LEU A 85 -0.72 -1.15 -9.76
N LEU A 86 -1.74 -0.89 -8.94
CA LEU A 86 -1.59 -0.31 -7.62
C LEU A 86 -1.51 -1.34 -6.49
N VAL A 87 -1.80 -2.62 -6.74
CA VAL A 87 -1.79 -3.64 -5.69
C VAL A 87 -0.42 -3.77 -5.05
N LEU A 88 0.65 -3.75 -5.85
CA LEU A 88 2.01 -3.92 -5.34
C LEU A 88 2.45 -2.70 -4.49
N PRO A 89 2.29 -1.44 -4.96
CA PRO A 89 2.47 -0.26 -4.10
C PRO A 89 1.58 -0.27 -2.85
N LEU A 90 0.38 -0.82 -2.93
CA LEU A 90 -0.54 -0.92 -1.80
C LEU A 90 -0.02 -1.89 -0.74
N LEU A 91 0.39 -3.10 -1.14
CA LEU A 91 0.97 -4.11 -0.25
C LEU A 91 2.28 -3.65 0.41
N TRP A 92 2.97 -2.68 -0.18
CA TRP A 92 4.14 -2.04 0.43
C TRP A 92 3.81 -1.23 1.68
N ALA A 93 2.59 -0.72 1.85
CA ALA A 93 2.20 0.13 2.97
C ALA A 93 2.49 -0.50 4.36
N PRO A 94 2.00 -1.71 4.69
CA PRO A 94 2.32 -2.36 5.96
C PRO A 94 3.81 -2.70 6.09
N VAL A 95 4.47 -3.08 4.98
CA VAL A 95 5.90 -3.41 4.99
C VAL A 95 6.75 -2.19 5.31
N LEU A 96 6.43 -1.04 4.70
CA LEU A 96 7.09 0.24 4.99
C LEU A 96 6.93 0.63 6.46
N ALA A 97 5.76 0.40 7.06
CA ALA A 97 5.55 0.66 8.48
C ALA A 97 6.48 -0.19 9.38
N VAL A 98 6.69 -1.45 9.03
CA VAL A 98 7.67 -2.32 9.72
C VAL A 98 9.09 -1.82 9.51
N VAL A 99 9.47 -1.46 8.27
CA VAL A 99 10.80 -0.91 7.96
C VAL A 99 11.08 0.37 8.74
N VAL A 100 10.10 1.27 8.83
CA VAL A 100 10.20 2.50 9.65
C VAL A 100 10.36 2.15 11.12
N THR A 101 9.58 1.21 11.64
CA THR A 101 9.70 0.76 13.04
C THR A 101 11.09 0.16 13.30
N ALA A 102 11.60 -0.65 12.37
CA ALA A 102 12.92 -1.26 12.45
C ALA A 102 14.03 -0.22 12.51
N ALA A 103 13.96 0.79 11.62
CA ALA A 103 14.90 1.89 11.58
C ALA A 103 14.92 2.68 12.91
N ILE A 104 13.74 2.97 13.49
CA ILE A 104 13.64 3.65 14.79
C ILE A 104 14.19 2.77 15.91
N ALA A 105 13.93 1.46 15.88
CA ALA A 105 14.42 0.52 16.88
C ALA A 105 15.91 0.19 16.74
N GLY A 106 16.60 0.68 15.71
CA GLY A 106 18.00 0.33 15.44
C GLY A 106 18.21 -1.15 15.10
N ALA A 107 17.17 -1.82 14.60
CA ALA A 107 17.18 -3.25 14.32
C ALA A 107 16.97 -3.53 12.83
N SER A 108 17.47 -4.67 12.35
CA SER A 108 17.28 -5.06 10.95
C SER A 108 15.94 -5.78 10.76
N VAL A 109 15.18 -5.34 9.75
CA VAL A 109 13.95 -6.03 9.31
C VAL A 109 14.26 -7.35 8.60
N GLU A 110 15.50 -7.56 8.13
CA GLU A 110 15.90 -8.74 7.38
C GLU A 110 15.84 -10.04 8.20
N TYR A 111 15.78 -9.94 9.53
CA TYR A 111 15.57 -11.08 10.42
C TYR A 111 14.12 -11.57 10.47
N SER A 112 13.16 -10.82 9.92
CA SER A 112 11.78 -11.28 9.76
C SER A 112 11.67 -12.20 8.54
N THR A 113 11.12 -13.39 8.79
CA THR A 113 10.92 -14.38 7.73
C THR A 113 9.84 -13.91 6.77
N VAL A 114 8.76 -13.30 7.28
CA VAL A 114 7.65 -12.79 6.45
C VAL A 114 8.11 -11.63 5.56
N TYR A 115 8.98 -10.75 6.06
CA TYR A 115 9.56 -9.69 5.23
C TYR A 115 10.43 -10.27 4.11
N ALA A 116 11.27 -11.26 4.43
CA ALA A 116 12.12 -11.93 3.45
C ALA A 116 11.29 -12.62 2.36
N GLU A 117 10.24 -13.34 2.73
CA GLU A 117 9.30 -13.96 1.79
C GLU A 117 8.59 -12.94 0.91
N PHE A 118 8.14 -11.82 1.48
CA PHE A 118 7.56 -10.72 0.70
C PHE A 118 8.54 -10.22 -0.35
N ARG A 119 9.79 -9.94 0.04
CA ARG A 119 10.83 -9.49 -0.89
C ARG A 119 11.06 -10.52 -2.00
N ILE A 120 11.16 -11.81 -1.65
CA ILE A 120 11.34 -12.89 -2.62
C ILE A 120 10.16 -12.97 -3.60
N ALA A 121 8.92 -12.92 -3.11
CA ALA A 121 7.73 -12.97 -3.95
C ALA A 121 7.69 -11.80 -4.94
N VAL A 122 8.02 -10.59 -4.49
CA VAL A 122 8.10 -9.42 -5.38
C VAL A 122 9.26 -9.54 -6.35
N SER A 123 10.43 -10.01 -5.91
CA SER A 123 11.56 -10.26 -6.81
C SER A 123 11.21 -11.28 -7.90
N ASN A 124 10.52 -12.37 -7.57
CA ASN A 124 10.06 -13.36 -8.54
C ASN A 124 9.05 -12.80 -9.55
N LEU A 125 8.23 -11.83 -9.15
CA LEU A 125 7.30 -11.16 -10.05
C LEU A 125 8.03 -10.25 -11.05
N ILE A 126 9.09 -9.58 -10.61
CA ILE A 126 9.83 -8.60 -11.40
C ILE A 126 10.92 -9.27 -12.26
N TYR A 127 11.48 -10.38 -11.79
CA TYR A 127 12.60 -11.07 -12.44
C TYR A 127 12.38 -11.38 -13.93
N PRO A 128 11.22 -11.90 -14.39
CA PRO A 128 10.98 -12.14 -15.81
C PRO A 128 11.09 -10.88 -16.66
N LEU A 129 10.70 -9.72 -16.14
CA LEU A 129 10.78 -8.43 -16.85
C LEU A 129 12.23 -7.96 -16.97
N VAL A 130 13.05 -8.22 -15.94
CA VAL A 130 14.46 -7.84 -15.87
C VAL A 130 15.33 -8.78 -16.69
N ALA A 131 15.04 -10.08 -16.69
CA ALA A 131 15.74 -11.07 -17.51
C ALA A 131 15.61 -10.77 -19.01
N MET A 132 14.52 -10.12 -19.45
CA MET A 132 14.36 -9.64 -20.83
C MET A 132 15.27 -8.44 -21.17
N LEU A 133 15.81 -7.75 -20.16
CA LEU A 133 16.66 -6.55 -20.29
C LEU A 133 18.16 -6.85 -20.12
N GLY A 134 18.55 -8.07 -19.72
CA GLY A 134 19.89 -8.61 -19.93
C GLY A 134 20.96 -8.40 -18.85
N GLU A 135 20.65 -7.92 -17.64
CA GLU A 135 21.70 -7.69 -16.61
C GLU A 135 21.33 -8.12 -15.16
N ASP A 136 22.26 -8.81 -14.50
CA ASP A 136 22.20 -9.35 -13.12
C ASP A 136 22.21 -8.32 -11.95
N PRO A 137 22.85 -7.13 -12.04
CA PRO A 137 22.84 -6.15 -10.93
C PRO A 137 21.49 -5.48 -10.67
N LEU A 138 20.51 -5.68 -11.57
CA LEU A 138 19.27 -4.92 -11.59
C LEU A 138 18.32 -5.27 -10.45
N ILE A 139 18.42 -6.44 -9.80
CA ILE A 139 17.41 -6.86 -8.80
C ILE A 139 17.41 -5.95 -7.56
N SER A 140 18.59 -5.66 -7.00
CA SER A 140 18.70 -4.78 -5.83
C SER A 140 18.30 -3.33 -6.18
N PHE A 141 18.71 -2.87 -7.37
CA PHE A 141 18.35 -1.55 -7.88
C PHE A 141 16.83 -1.41 -8.09
N VAL A 142 16.20 -2.40 -8.74
CA VAL A 142 14.76 -2.41 -9.00
C VAL A 142 13.97 -2.52 -7.72
N TRP A 143 14.45 -3.30 -6.76
CA TRP A 143 13.86 -3.34 -5.42
C TRP A 143 13.90 -1.96 -4.75
N GLN A 144 15.06 -1.29 -4.74
CA GLN A 144 15.17 0.06 -4.19
C GLN A 144 14.30 1.07 -4.94
N ALA A 145 14.29 1.03 -6.27
CA ALA A 145 13.46 1.90 -7.10
C ALA A 145 11.97 1.69 -6.82
N PHE A 146 11.54 0.44 -6.69
CA PHE A 146 10.19 0.08 -6.27
C PHE A 146 9.84 0.70 -4.91
N GLN A 147 10.70 0.51 -3.90
CA GLN A 147 10.50 1.07 -2.56
C GLN A 147 10.36 2.59 -2.61
N VAL A 148 11.23 3.28 -3.37
CA VAL A 148 11.20 4.74 -3.52
C VAL A 148 9.90 5.19 -4.18
N VAL A 149 9.55 4.61 -5.33
CA VAL A 149 8.34 4.99 -6.07
C VAL A 149 7.09 4.71 -5.24
N ALA A 150 6.99 3.53 -4.63
CA ALA A 150 5.85 3.16 -3.80
C ALA A 150 5.71 4.10 -2.59
N SER A 151 6.83 4.50 -1.99
CA SER A 151 6.83 5.45 -0.86
C SER A 151 6.43 6.86 -1.29
N ILE A 152 6.91 7.35 -2.44
CA ILE A 152 6.50 8.67 -2.98
C ILE A 152 5.00 8.67 -3.31
N VAL A 153 4.53 7.66 -4.02
CA VAL A 153 3.11 7.51 -4.36
C VAL A 153 2.27 7.44 -3.09
N GLY A 154 2.71 6.67 -2.09
CA GLY A 154 2.10 6.58 -0.78
C GLY A 154 2.05 7.91 -0.04
N ALA A 155 3.15 8.67 -0.04
CA ALA A 155 3.25 9.98 0.62
C ALA A 155 2.34 11.02 -0.02
N ILE A 156 2.27 11.06 -1.36
CA ILE A 156 1.35 11.93 -2.10
C ILE A 156 -0.10 11.55 -1.78
N ALA A 157 -0.43 10.26 -1.88
CA ALA A 157 -1.77 9.77 -1.59
C ALA A 157 -2.20 10.08 -0.15
N SER A 158 -1.29 9.90 0.80
CA SER A 158 -1.49 10.22 2.22
C SER A 158 -1.71 11.71 2.43
N THR A 159 -0.86 12.57 1.85
CA THR A 159 -1.01 14.04 1.94
C THR A 159 -2.37 14.49 1.40
N LEU A 160 -2.78 13.97 0.24
CA LEU A 160 -4.08 14.28 -0.35
C LEU A 160 -5.26 13.80 0.52
N GLN A 161 -5.12 12.64 1.16
CA GLN A 161 -6.15 12.06 2.02
C GLN A 161 -6.25 12.81 3.36
N VAL A 162 -5.11 13.15 3.98
CA VAL A 162 -5.04 13.97 5.19
C VAL A 162 -5.59 15.37 4.91
N TRP A 163 -5.21 16.00 3.80
CA TRP A 163 -5.74 17.30 3.42
C TRP A 163 -7.26 17.29 3.28
N ARG A 164 -7.85 16.22 2.72
CA ARG A 164 -9.30 16.08 2.63
C ARG A 164 -9.99 15.94 3.99
N PHE A 165 -9.32 15.38 4.98
CA PHE A 165 -9.84 15.27 6.33
C PHE A 165 -9.67 16.59 7.11
N VAL A 166 -8.54 17.28 6.92
CA VAL A 166 -8.18 18.51 7.64
C VAL A 166 -8.86 19.75 7.04
N LYS A 167 -9.02 19.82 5.72
CA LYS A 167 -9.60 20.98 5.02
C LYS A 167 -11.00 21.34 5.57
N PRO A 168 -11.95 20.41 5.76
CA PRO A 168 -13.26 20.74 6.34
C PRO A 168 -13.18 21.25 7.78
N LEU A 169 -12.17 20.81 8.54
CA LEU A 169 -11.95 21.22 9.92
C LEU A 169 -11.41 22.65 10.02
N LEU A 170 -10.59 23.07 9.05
CA LEU A 170 -9.95 24.40 9.03
C LEU A 170 -10.78 25.45 8.28
N TYR A 171 -11.45 25.07 7.20
CA TYR A 171 -12.12 26.00 6.29
C TYR A 171 -13.65 25.88 6.31
N GLY A 172 -14.21 24.98 7.13
CA GLY A 172 -15.63 24.64 7.12
C GLY A 172 -15.99 23.67 5.97
N PRO A 173 -17.18 23.05 6.00
CA PRO A 173 -17.64 22.16 4.94
C PRO A 173 -17.76 22.91 3.60
N ASP A 174 -17.21 22.33 2.53
CA ASP A 174 -17.33 22.90 1.19
C ASP A 174 -18.82 22.94 0.77
N GLU A 175 -19.38 24.15 0.59
CA GLU A 175 -20.75 24.37 0.12
C GLU A 175 -21.03 23.73 -1.27
N ALA A 176 -19.99 23.30 -1.99
CA ALA A 176 -20.08 22.73 -3.33
C ALA A 176 -20.53 21.26 -3.40
N GLU A 177 -20.76 20.58 -2.28
CA GLU A 177 -21.35 19.22 -2.25
C GLU A 177 -22.84 19.20 -1.87
N ALA A 178 -23.45 20.37 -1.65
CA ALA A 178 -24.87 20.53 -1.30
C ALA A 178 -25.79 20.92 -2.47
N ALA A 179 -25.31 20.87 -3.72
CA ALA A 179 -26.10 21.15 -4.93
C ALA A 179 -25.99 20.03 -5.98
#